data_AF-A0A7Y3M045-F1
#
_entry.id   AF-A0A7Y3M045-F1
#
_cell.length_a   1.000
_cell.length_b   1.000
_cell.length_c   1.000
_cell.angle_alpha   90.00
_cell.angle_beta   90.00
_cell.angle_gamma   90.00
#
_symmetry.space_group_name_H-M   'P 1'
#
loop_
_entity.id
_entity.type
_entity.pdbx_description
1 polymer ?
#
loop_
_entity_poly.entity_id
_entity_poly.type
_entity_poly.pdbx_seq_one_letter_code
_entity_poly.pdbx_strand_id
1 'polypeptide(L)'
;MRILAILAGAFGLLLGVAASPSAAALPGSFQWRSSGPLMAAKSDATHSIAAIKDPTVVYAGGRWHVFASTASTGGSYNMVYLNFTDWSQAANAQHHYLDQTAIGAGYKAAPQVFYFAPQGLWYLVYQTGDNAAYSTTTNIADPASWTAPRKFYANGMPQIIKDNIGSGYWVDFWTICGTVNCYLFSSDDNGHLYRSRTSIANFPNGFTDTVIVMQDSNKYRLWEAANVYKLSDSQTYLLLVEAIGGNGKRYFRSWTTNSLTGTWTPLAETESNPFARSNNVTFDGTAWTQDVSHGEMIRAGVDQTLTVNPCRMQYLYQGLDPAASGPYNTLPWKLGLLTQTNSPC
;
A
#
# COMPACT_ATOMS: atom_id res chain seq x y z
N MET A 1 67.00 -3.14 -55.77
CA MET A 1 66.54 -3.59 -54.45
C MET A 1 66.25 -2.36 -53.60
N ARG A 2 64.98 -1.92 -53.52
CA ARG A 2 64.57 -0.78 -52.70
C ARG A 2 63.62 -1.30 -51.61
N ILE A 3 63.97 -0.99 -50.37
CA ILE A 3 63.30 -1.44 -49.14
C ILE A 3 62.00 -0.64 -48.97
N LEU A 4 60.89 -1.36 -48.74
CA LEU A 4 59.57 -0.81 -48.45
C LEU A 4 59.42 -0.67 -46.94
N ALA A 5 59.20 0.54 -46.42
CA ALA A 5 58.87 0.80 -45.02
C ALA A 5 57.35 0.94 -44.88
N ILE A 6 56.75 0.13 -44.01
CA ILE A 6 55.32 0.18 -43.66
C ILE A 6 55.19 0.99 -42.37
N LEU A 7 54.45 2.11 -42.42
CA LEU A 7 53.98 2.83 -41.23
C LEU A 7 52.65 2.20 -40.76
N ALA A 8 52.62 1.76 -39.51
CA ALA A 8 51.39 1.38 -38.81
C ALA A 8 50.82 2.62 -38.08
N GLY A 9 49.62 3.06 -38.48
CA GLY A 9 48.85 4.07 -37.77
C GLY A 9 47.92 3.42 -36.75
N ALA A 10 48.08 3.76 -35.46
CA ALA A 10 47.20 3.32 -34.40
C ALA A 10 45.97 4.26 -34.32
N PHE A 11 44.78 3.71 -34.56
CA PHE A 11 43.50 4.39 -34.32
C PHE A 11 43.07 4.08 -32.88
N GLY A 12 43.13 5.07 -31.99
CA GLY A 12 42.60 4.98 -30.63
C GLY A 12 41.09 5.19 -30.61
N LEU A 13 40.35 4.15 -30.25
CA LEU A 13 38.90 4.20 -30.05
C LEU A 13 38.62 4.78 -28.66
N LEU A 14 38.15 6.03 -28.57
CA LEU A 14 37.60 6.57 -27.32
C LEU A 14 36.22 5.96 -27.08
N LEU A 15 36.16 4.94 -26.22
CA LEU A 15 34.92 4.46 -25.63
C LEU A 15 34.44 5.50 -24.60
N GLY A 16 33.44 6.30 -24.97
CA GLY A 16 32.72 7.12 -24.01
C GLY A 16 31.99 6.23 -23.01
N VAL A 17 32.38 6.31 -21.74
CA VAL A 17 31.64 5.69 -20.64
C VAL A 17 30.32 6.46 -20.52
N ALA A 18 29.24 5.89 -21.07
CA ALA A 18 27.91 6.38 -20.76
C ALA A 18 27.69 6.18 -19.25
N ALA A 19 27.60 7.27 -18.50
CA ALA A 19 27.20 7.22 -17.11
C ALA A 19 25.81 6.58 -17.02
N SER A 20 25.69 5.46 -16.31
CA SER A 20 24.41 4.90 -15.95
C SER A 20 23.55 6.01 -15.30
N PRO A 21 22.25 6.14 -15.63
CA PRO A 21 21.41 7.10 -14.95
C PRO A 21 21.50 6.82 -13.45
N SER A 22 21.87 7.84 -12.67
CA SER A 22 21.86 7.75 -11.21
C SER A 22 20.48 7.30 -10.77
N ALA A 23 20.39 6.27 -9.94
CA ALA A 23 19.11 5.86 -9.35
C ALA A 23 18.46 7.11 -8.72
N ALA A 24 17.21 7.38 -9.11
CA ALA A 24 16.47 8.52 -8.59
C ALA A 24 16.27 8.35 -7.08
N ALA A 25 16.95 9.18 -6.30
CA ALA A 25 16.79 9.19 -4.85
C ALA A 25 15.44 9.82 -4.48
N LEU A 26 14.81 9.33 -3.41
CA LEU A 26 13.65 10.01 -2.82
C LEU A 26 14.07 11.37 -2.26
N PRO A 27 13.22 12.41 -2.36
CA PRO A 27 13.50 13.68 -1.71
C PRO A 27 13.39 13.52 -0.17
N GLY A 28 14.12 14.36 0.57
CA GLY A 28 14.03 14.40 2.04
C GLY A 28 12.77 15.08 2.59
N SER A 29 11.98 15.69 1.72
CA SER A 29 10.67 16.27 2.02
C SER A 29 9.73 16.07 0.83
N PHE A 30 8.43 15.99 1.10
CA PHE A 30 7.42 15.72 0.09
C PHE A 30 6.43 16.86 0.01
N GLN A 31 5.93 17.13 -1.20
CA GLN A 31 4.83 18.04 -1.48
C GLN A 31 3.84 17.34 -2.39
N TRP A 32 2.56 17.51 -2.12
CA TRP A 32 1.49 16.82 -2.82
C TRP A 32 0.41 17.79 -3.27
N ARG A 33 -0.22 17.46 -4.38
CA ARG A 33 -1.51 18.00 -4.79
C ARG A 33 -2.54 16.90 -4.68
N SER A 34 -3.63 17.15 -3.96
CA SER A 34 -4.75 16.23 -3.84
C SER A 34 -5.86 16.55 -4.83
N SER A 35 -6.51 15.51 -5.35
CA SER A 35 -7.79 15.62 -6.03
C SER A 35 -8.92 16.02 -5.05
N GLY A 36 -10.11 16.29 -5.60
CA GLY A 36 -11.35 16.15 -4.82
C GLY A 36 -11.62 14.67 -4.46
N PRO A 37 -12.70 14.38 -3.72
CA PRO A 37 -13.11 13.00 -3.48
C PRO A 37 -13.51 12.33 -4.81
N LEU A 38 -12.83 11.22 -5.14
CA LEU A 38 -13.00 10.47 -6.40
C LEU A 38 -13.97 9.30 -6.24
N MET A 39 -13.97 8.63 -5.10
CA MET A 39 -14.86 7.51 -4.82
C MET A 39 -15.49 7.70 -3.45
N ALA A 40 -16.80 7.45 -3.36
CA ALA A 40 -17.58 7.54 -2.14
C ALA A 40 -18.43 6.28 -1.98
N ALA A 41 -18.97 6.07 -0.78
CA ALA A 41 -19.92 5.01 -0.53
C ALA A 41 -21.10 5.06 -1.52
N LYS A 42 -21.50 3.89 -2.01
CA LYS A 42 -22.77 3.69 -2.69
C LYS A 42 -23.55 2.68 -1.89
N SER A 43 -24.85 2.88 -1.73
CA SER A 43 -25.75 1.90 -1.13
C SER A 43 -26.58 1.26 -2.24
N ASP A 44 -27.02 0.03 -2.03
CA ASP A 44 -27.99 -0.65 -2.89
C ASP A 44 -29.11 -1.27 -2.03
N ALA A 45 -29.93 -2.14 -2.62
CA ALA A 45 -31.06 -2.76 -1.93
C ALA A 45 -30.65 -3.65 -0.74
N THR A 46 -29.41 -4.15 -0.70
CA THR A 46 -28.91 -5.07 0.34
C THR A 46 -27.76 -4.48 1.16
N HIS A 47 -27.15 -3.38 0.70
CA HIS A 47 -26.00 -2.74 1.34
C HIS A 47 -26.32 -1.30 1.73
N SER A 48 -26.29 -0.99 3.03
CA SER A 48 -26.33 0.37 3.56
C SER A 48 -24.93 0.81 3.96
N ILE A 49 -24.21 1.50 3.06
CA ILE A 49 -22.79 1.83 3.21
C ILE A 49 -22.61 3.29 3.63
N ALA A 50 -21.84 3.52 4.69
CA ALA A 50 -21.47 4.84 5.17
C ALA A 50 -20.15 5.33 4.55
N ALA A 51 -19.21 4.40 4.29
CA ALA A 51 -17.85 4.74 3.90
C ALA A 51 -17.22 3.73 2.93
N ILE A 52 -16.29 4.23 2.12
CA ILE A 52 -15.31 3.43 1.38
C ILE A 52 -13.91 3.78 1.90
N LYS A 53 -13.11 2.75 2.19
CA LYS A 53 -11.91 2.86 3.02
C LYS A 53 -10.78 1.97 2.53
N ASP A 54 -9.57 2.21 3.03
CA ASP A 54 -8.41 1.31 2.96
C ASP A 54 -8.16 0.75 1.54
N PRO A 55 -7.89 1.62 0.55
CA PRO A 55 -7.84 1.19 -0.84
C PRO A 55 -6.51 0.51 -1.18
N THR A 56 -6.59 -0.53 -2.01
CA THR A 56 -5.48 -1.08 -2.78
C THR A 56 -5.74 -0.94 -4.27
N VAL A 57 -4.71 -0.68 -5.07
CA VAL A 57 -4.87 -0.31 -6.48
C VAL A 57 -3.74 -0.82 -7.38
N VAL A 58 -4.13 -1.31 -8.57
CA VAL A 58 -3.22 -1.62 -9.68
C VAL A 58 -3.78 -1.15 -11.02
N TYR A 59 -2.89 -0.94 -11.99
CA TYR A 59 -3.26 -0.79 -13.39
C TYR A 59 -2.88 -2.05 -14.17
N ALA A 60 -3.87 -2.75 -14.73
CA ALA A 60 -3.66 -4.00 -15.47
C ALA A 60 -4.71 -4.12 -16.58
N GLY A 61 -4.35 -4.70 -17.73
CA GLY A 61 -5.31 -4.91 -18.83
C GLY A 61 -6.01 -3.63 -19.32
N GLY A 62 -5.35 -2.47 -19.23
CA GLY A 62 -5.90 -1.17 -19.64
C GLY A 62 -6.89 -0.55 -18.66
N ARG A 63 -7.00 -1.05 -17.43
CA ARG A 63 -7.93 -0.56 -16.41
C ARG A 63 -7.25 -0.40 -15.05
N TRP A 64 -7.74 0.55 -14.27
CA TRP A 64 -7.53 0.59 -12.83
C TRP A 64 -8.40 -0.47 -12.16
N HIS A 65 -7.82 -1.22 -11.24
CA HIS A 65 -8.51 -2.18 -10.38
C HIS A 65 -8.32 -1.70 -8.93
N VAL A 66 -9.41 -1.35 -8.27
CA VAL A 66 -9.41 -0.87 -6.88
C VAL A 66 -10.18 -1.87 -6.03
N PHE A 67 -9.57 -2.31 -4.93
CA PHE A 67 -10.28 -2.99 -3.86
C PHE A 67 -10.25 -2.09 -2.63
N ALA A 68 -11.34 -2.04 -1.88
CA ALA A 68 -11.47 -1.18 -0.73
C ALA A 68 -12.34 -1.84 0.33
N SER A 69 -12.14 -1.48 1.58
CA SER A 69 -13.10 -1.73 2.66
C SER A 69 -14.40 -0.96 2.42
N THR A 70 -15.53 -1.55 2.75
CA THR A 70 -16.82 -0.87 2.92
C THR A 70 -17.22 -0.91 4.38
N ALA A 71 -17.55 0.23 4.97
CA ALA A 71 -18.13 0.27 6.31
C ALA A 71 -19.62 0.58 6.22
N SER A 72 -20.47 -0.27 6.80
CA SER A 72 -21.91 -0.08 6.81
C SER A 72 -22.34 1.04 7.76
N THR A 73 -23.58 1.52 7.63
CA THR A 73 -24.16 2.47 8.60
C THR A 73 -24.31 1.87 10.00
N GLY A 74 -24.26 0.54 10.13
CA GLY A 74 -24.17 -0.20 11.40
C GLY A 74 -22.74 -0.48 11.86
N GLY A 75 -21.72 0.00 11.14
CA GLY A 75 -20.30 -0.15 11.50
C GLY A 75 -19.70 -1.53 11.19
N SER A 76 -20.38 -2.36 10.40
CA SER A 76 -19.84 -3.64 9.93
C SER A 76 -18.95 -3.45 8.70
N TYR A 77 -17.90 -4.24 8.57
CA TYR A 77 -16.96 -4.16 7.45
C TYR A 77 -17.09 -5.35 6.49
N ASN A 78 -16.99 -5.06 5.21
CA ASN A 78 -16.70 -6.02 4.14
C ASN A 78 -15.85 -5.30 3.08
N MET A 79 -15.76 -5.82 1.85
CA MET A 79 -14.94 -5.25 0.79
C MET A 79 -15.73 -5.06 -0.50
N VAL A 80 -15.24 -4.15 -1.34
CA VAL A 80 -15.76 -3.85 -2.67
C VAL A 80 -14.65 -3.87 -3.71
N TYR A 81 -14.97 -4.31 -4.91
CA TYR A 81 -14.15 -4.16 -6.10
C TYR A 81 -14.74 -3.11 -7.04
N LEU A 82 -13.88 -2.25 -7.58
CA LEU A 82 -14.20 -1.27 -8.61
C LEU A 82 -13.16 -1.34 -9.74
N ASN A 83 -13.59 -0.97 -10.95
CA ASN A 83 -12.65 -0.74 -12.05
C ASN A 83 -13.13 0.33 -13.02
N PHE A 84 -12.18 1.00 -13.65
CA PHE A 84 -12.41 2.11 -14.58
C PHE A 84 -11.16 2.32 -15.45
N THR A 85 -11.30 3.00 -16.58
CA THR A 85 -10.14 3.27 -17.46
C THR A 85 -9.44 4.57 -17.13
N ASP A 86 -10.17 5.55 -16.59
CA ASP A 86 -9.67 6.88 -16.27
C ASP A 86 -10.20 7.38 -14.93
N TRP A 87 -9.40 8.14 -14.18
CA TRP A 87 -9.75 8.65 -12.85
C TRP A 87 -11.00 9.55 -12.85
N SER A 88 -11.30 10.23 -13.96
CA SER A 88 -12.55 11.02 -14.11
C SER A 88 -13.81 10.16 -14.05
N GLN A 89 -13.69 8.84 -14.29
CA GLN A 89 -14.80 7.89 -14.26
C GLN A 89 -14.96 7.21 -12.89
N ALA A 90 -14.00 7.36 -11.98
CA ALA A 90 -13.95 6.63 -10.71
C ALA A 90 -15.23 6.81 -9.87
N ALA A 91 -15.79 8.03 -9.86
CA ALA A 91 -17.03 8.33 -9.13
C ALA A 91 -18.23 7.52 -9.64
N ASN A 92 -18.24 7.16 -10.92
CA ASN A 92 -19.33 6.44 -11.57
C ASN A 92 -19.06 4.93 -11.70
N ALA A 93 -17.87 4.46 -11.31
CA ALA A 93 -17.53 3.04 -11.37
C ALA A 93 -18.55 2.19 -10.59
N GLN A 94 -18.90 1.04 -11.16
CA GLN A 94 -19.79 0.09 -10.51
C GLN A 94 -19.10 -0.52 -9.29
N HIS A 95 -19.84 -0.61 -8.18
CA HIS A 95 -19.39 -1.31 -6.98
C HIS A 95 -19.77 -2.78 -7.10
N HIS A 96 -18.78 -3.66 -7.00
CA HIS A 96 -18.98 -5.10 -6.89
C HIS A 96 -18.69 -5.52 -5.45
N TYR A 97 -19.73 -5.68 -4.63
CA TYR A 97 -19.59 -6.11 -3.24
C TYR A 97 -19.11 -7.56 -3.18
N LEU A 98 -18.01 -7.78 -2.44
CA LEU A 98 -17.32 -9.07 -2.44
C LEU A 98 -18.00 -10.11 -1.53
N ASP A 99 -18.97 -9.71 -0.72
CA ASP A 99 -19.81 -10.63 0.03
C ASP A 99 -20.74 -11.47 -0.86
N GLN A 100 -21.03 -11.00 -2.08
CA GLN A 100 -21.79 -11.72 -3.11
C GLN A 100 -20.94 -12.73 -3.90
N THR A 101 -19.68 -12.93 -3.51
CA THR A 101 -18.72 -13.84 -4.16
C THR A 101 -18.32 -14.96 -3.20
N ALA A 102 -17.42 -15.86 -3.60
CA ALA A 102 -16.94 -16.89 -2.67
C ALA A 102 -16.14 -16.31 -1.49
N ILE A 103 -15.65 -15.05 -1.57
CA ILE A 103 -15.07 -14.33 -0.42
C ILE A 103 -16.09 -14.26 0.74
N GLY A 104 -17.36 -13.97 0.41
CA GLY A 104 -18.51 -14.11 1.29
C GLY A 104 -18.68 -13.02 2.35
N ALA A 105 -19.81 -13.08 3.05
CA ALA A 105 -20.21 -12.13 4.09
C ALA A 105 -19.33 -12.20 5.35
N GLY A 106 -19.61 -11.32 6.32
CA GLY A 106 -18.85 -11.21 7.58
C GLY A 106 -17.65 -10.26 7.46
N TYR A 107 -16.91 -10.10 8.57
CA TYR A 107 -15.84 -9.12 8.67
C TYR A 107 -14.68 -9.41 7.71
N LYS A 108 -14.47 -8.49 6.76
CA LYS A 108 -13.26 -8.35 5.92
C LYS A 108 -12.92 -6.87 5.78
N ALA A 109 -11.64 -6.51 5.89
CA ALA A 109 -11.19 -5.13 5.77
C ALA A 109 -9.73 -5.06 5.31
N ALA A 110 -9.29 -3.85 4.92
CA ALA A 110 -7.93 -3.49 4.54
C ALA A 110 -7.31 -4.44 3.50
N PRO A 111 -7.88 -4.49 2.28
CA PRO A 111 -7.34 -5.31 1.21
C PRO A 111 -5.98 -4.81 0.70
N GLN A 112 -5.14 -5.75 0.26
CA GLN A 112 -3.95 -5.53 -0.56
C GLN A 112 -3.98 -6.51 -1.74
N VAL A 113 -3.96 -6.01 -2.98
CA VAL A 113 -3.94 -6.85 -4.18
C VAL A 113 -2.53 -6.93 -4.78
N PHE A 114 -2.09 -8.07 -5.29
CA PHE A 114 -0.89 -8.15 -6.14
C PHE A 114 -0.92 -9.45 -6.96
N TYR A 115 -0.13 -9.49 -8.04
CA TYR A 115 0.07 -10.67 -8.84
C TYR A 115 1.26 -11.47 -8.33
N PHE A 116 1.04 -12.69 -7.85
CA PHE A 116 2.12 -13.59 -7.47
C PHE A 116 2.60 -14.36 -8.70
N ALA A 117 3.58 -13.78 -9.39
CA ALA A 117 4.10 -14.29 -10.65
C ALA A 117 4.52 -15.77 -10.61
N PRO A 118 5.14 -16.31 -9.54
CA PRO A 118 5.54 -17.72 -9.48
C PRO A 118 4.39 -18.74 -9.60
N GLN A 119 3.14 -18.33 -9.33
CA GLN A 119 1.97 -19.21 -9.43
C GLN A 119 0.98 -18.79 -10.52
N GLY A 120 1.20 -17.65 -11.17
CA GLY A 120 0.26 -17.13 -12.16
C GLY A 120 -1.09 -16.71 -11.57
N LEU A 121 -1.11 -16.25 -10.31
CA LEU A 121 -2.32 -15.90 -9.58
C LEU A 121 -2.27 -14.49 -9.03
N TRP A 122 -3.39 -13.79 -9.09
CA TRP A 122 -3.64 -12.63 -8.25
C TRP A 122 -3.96 -13.09 -6.83
N TYR A 123 -3.44 -12.37 -5.85
CA TYR A 123 -3.70 -12.50 -4.44
C TYR A 123 -4.37 -11.23 -3.94
N LEU A 124 -5.41 -11.38 -3.13
CA LEU A 124 -6.03 -10.33 -2.33
C LEU A 124 -5.84 -10.72 -0.87
N VAL A 125 -4.97 -9.99 -0.17
CA VAL A 125 -4.68 -10.16 1.26
C VAL A 125 -5.55 -9.20 2.05
N TYR A 126 -6.12 -9.61 3.18
CA TYR A 126 -7.01 -8.77 3.99
C TYR A 126 -7.16 -9.35 5.41
N GLN A 127 -7.70 -8.57 6.35
CA GLN A 127 -7.97 -9.07 7.70
C GLN A 127 -9.35 -9.69 7.83
N THR A 128 -9.46 -10.72 8.69
CA THR A 128 -10.74 -11.35 9.08
C THR A 128 -10.96 -11.33 10.59
N GLY A 129 -10.30 -10.40 11.29
CA GLY A 129 -10.45 -10.15 12.72
C GLY A 129 -9.37 -10.84 13.55
N ASP A 130 -9.38 -12.17 13.59
CA ASP A 130 -8.41 -12.97 14.36
C ASP A 130 -7.17 -13.39 13.54
N ASN A 131 -7.10 -12.98 12.27
CA ASN A 131 -6.09 -13.46 11.32
C ASN A 131 -5.95 -12.54 10.10
N ALA A 132 -4.82 -12.74 9.41
CA ALA A 132 -4.69 -12.40 8.01
C ALA A 132 -5.29 -13.52 7.15
N ALA A 133 -6.04 -13.15 6.13
CA ALA A 133 -6.55 -14.05 5.12
C ALA A 133 -6.10 -13.64 3.72
N TYR A 134 -6.22 -14.57 2.78
CA TYR A 134 -6.08 -14.31 1.36
C TYR A 134 -7.15 -15.02 0.55
N SER A 135 -7.43 -14.45 -0.61
CA SER A 135 -8.14 -15.08 -1.72
C SER A 135 -7.34 -14.96 -3.00
N THR A 136 -7.61 -15.83 -3.97
CA THR A 136 -6.87 -15.88 -5.24
C THR A 136 -7.78 -15.88 -6.45
N THR A 137 -7.26 -15.42 -7.58
CA THR A 137 -7.90 -15.58 -8.91
C THR A 137 -6.86 -15.57 -10.03
N THR A 138 -7.15 -16.17 -11.17
CA THR A 138 -6.39 -15.98 -12.42
C THR A 138 -6.82 -14.73 -13.19
N ASN A 139 -7.97 -14.13 -12.87
CA ASN A 139 -8.54 -12.99 -13.59
C ASN A 139 -9.03 -11.89 -12.63
N ILE A 140 -8.20 -10.87 -12.41
CA ILE A 140 -8.52 -9.71 -11.56
C ILE A 140 -9.75 -8.92 -12.03
N ALA A 141 -10.15 -9.02 -13.31
CA ALA A 141 -11.32 -8.32 -13.84
C ALA A 141 -12.65 -9.02 -13.52
N ASP A 142 -12.61 -10.27 -13.06
CA ASP A 142 -13.80 -11.04 -12.70
C ASP A 142 -13.93 -11.14 -11.17
N PRO A 143 -14.74 -10.28 -10.53
CA PRO A 143 -14.90 -10.32 -9.08
C PRO A 143 -15.54 -11.63 -8.56
N ALA A 144 -16.29 -12.36 -9.37
CA ALA A 144 -16.90 -13.62 -8.94
C ALA A 144 -15.90 -14.79 -8.88
N SER A 145 -14.75 -14.64 -9.54
CA SER A 145 -13.71 -15.68 -9.62
C SER A 145 -12.80 -15.78 -8.40
N TRP A 146 -12.87 -14.82 -7.46
CA TRP A 146 -12.07 -14.87 -6.23
C TRP A 146 -12.49 -16.04 -5.35
N THR A 147 -11.51 -16.81 -4.87
CA THR A 147 -11.76 -17.96 -3.98
C THR A 147 -12.33 -17.56 -2.62
N ALA A 148 -12.85 -18.53 -1.87
CA ALA A 148 -13.13 -18.35 -0.44
C ALA A 148 -11.84 -18.08 0.37
N PRO A 149 -11.93 -17.33 1.50
CA PRO A 149 -10.78 -16.94 2.29
C PRO A 149 -10.02 -18.15 2.86
N ARG A 150 -8.69 -18.09 2.79
CA ARG A 150 -7.77 -18.98 3.51
C ARG A 150 -6.92 -18.14 4.47
N LYS A 151 -6.68 -18.65 5.68
CA LYS A 151 -5.86 -17.96 6.69
C LYS A 151 -4.37 -18.16 6.41
N PHE A 152 -3.55 -17.13 6.63
CA PHE A 152 -2.08 -17.25 6.58
C PHE A 152 -1.53 -17.95 7.81
N TYR A 153 -2.08 -17.66 9.00
CA TYR A 153 -1.61 -18.24 10.26
C TYR A 153 -2.53 -19.39 10.68
N ALA A 154 -2.13 -20.62 10.37
CA ALA A 154 -2.89 -21.83 10.70
C ALA A 154 -3.19 -21.97 12.20
N ASN A 155 -2.29 -21.48 13.06
CA ASN A 155 -2.41 -21.57 14.52
C ASN A 155 -2.99 -20.28 15.16
N GLY A 156 -3.59 -19.41 14.36
CA GLY A 156 -4.11 -18.12 14.81
C GLY A 156 -3.02 -17.08 15.09
N MET A 157 -3.38 -16.03 15.83
CA MET A 157 -2.49 -14.91 16.15
C MET A 157 -1.19 -15.37 16.83
N PRO A 158 0.00 -14.99 16.28
CA PRO A 158 1.30 -15.27 16.88
C PRO A 158 1.41 -14.78 18.33
N GLN A 159 2.13 -15.53 19.16
CA GLN A 159 2.24 -15.24 20.60
C GLN A 159 2.83 -13.85 20.87
N ILE A 160 3.86 -13.44 20.11
CA ILE A 160 4.47 -12.11 20.24
C ILE A 160 3.45 -10.97 20.03
N ILE A 161 2.45 -11.15 19.16
CA ILE A 161 1.40 -10.14 18.97
C ILE A 161 0.44 -10.17 20.16
N LYS A 162 0.01 -11.36 20.61
CA LYS A 162 -0.85 -11.51 21.80
C LYS A 162 -0.24 -10.85 23.05
N ASP A 163 1.06 -10.96 23.22
CA ASP A 163 1.77 -10.42 24.37
C ASP A 163 1.88 -8.87 24.34
N ASN A 164 1.77 -8.25 23.17
CA ASN A 164 2.06 -6.82 22.97
C ASN A 164 0.85 -5.98 22.48
N ILE A 165 -0.22 -6.61 21.99
CA ILE A 165 -1.40 -5.93 21.39
C ILE A 165 -2.21 -5.09 22.39
N GLY A 166 -2.17 -5.41 23.69
CA GLY A 166 -2.94 -4.69 24.71
C GLY A 166 -4.44 -4.66 24.38
N SER A 167 -5.00 -3.44 24.29
CA SER A 167 -6.41 -3.21 23.90
C SER A 167 -6.57 -2.80 22.42
N GLY A 168 -5.55 -3.01 21.59
CA GLY A 168 -5.59 -2.72 20.17
C GLY A 168 -6.19 -3.86 19.34
N TYR A 169 -5.98 -3.80 18.02
CA TYR A 169 -6.53 -4.73 17.04
C TYR A 169 -5.43 -5.17 16.09
N TRP A 170 -5.41 -6.45 15.71
CA TRP A 170 -4.44 -6.96 14.75
C TRP A 170 -4.93 -6.68 13.33
N VAL A 171 -4.31 -5.68 12.69
CA VAL A 171 -4.84 -5.05 11.47
C VAL A 171 -3.76 -4.82 10.41
N ASP A 172 -4.23 -4.47 9.22
CA ASP A 172 -3.47 -3.87 8.12
C ASP A 172 -2.30 -4.74 7.64
N PHE A 173 -2.70 -5.88 7.08
CA PHE A 173 -1.77 -6.88 6.56
C PHE A 173 -1.17 -6.48 5.22
N TRP A 174 0.16 -6.46 5.15
CA TRP A 174 0.90 -6.06 3.95
C TRP A 174 1.94 -7.11 3.54
N THR A 175 1.77 -7.70 2.37
CA THR A 175 2.71 -8.68 1.79
C THR A 175 3.67 -8.02 0.81
N ILE A 176 4.95 -8.37 0.91
CA ILE A 176 5.98 -8.06 -0.09
C ILE A 176 7.02 -9.19 -0.15
N CYS A 177 7.47 -9.54 -1.34
CA CYS A 177 8.51 -10.54 -1.54
C CYS A 177 9.80 -9.92 -2.09
N GLY A 178 10.92 -10.38 -1.54
CA GLY A 178 12.24 -10.18 -2.14
C GLY A 178 12.53 -11.26 -3.17
N THR A 179 13.79 -11.67 -3.28
CA THR A 179 14.22 -12.75 -4.20
C THR A 179 14.17 -14.15 -3.60
N VAL A 180 14.17 -14.26 -2.26
CA VAL A 180 14.20 -15.56 -1.55
C VAL A 180 12.96 -15.77 -0.69
N ASN A 181 12.50 -14.72 -0.01
CA ASN A 181 11.41 -14.78 0.96
C ASN A 181 10.30 -13.80 0.62
N CYS A 182 9.09 -14.17 1.01
CA CYS A 182 7.95 -13.29 1.18
C CYS A 182 7.80 -12.90 2.65
N TYR A 183 7.38 -11.68 2.88
CA TYR A 183 7.19 -11.09 4.20
C TYR A 183 5.76 -10.62 4.34
N LEU A 184 5.19 -10.82 5.52
CA LEU A 184 3.84 -10.38 5.88
C LEU A 184 3.97 -9.44 7.08
N PHE A 185 3.74 -8.16 6.84
CA PHE A 185 3.70 -7.11 7.85
C PHE A 185 2.28 -6.97 8.40
N SER A 186 2.16 -6.47 9.63
CA SER A 186 0.89 -6.14 10.28
C SER A 186 1.10 -5.17 11.44
N SER A 187 0.08 -4.42 11.81
CA SER A 187 0.06 -3.55 13.00
C SER A 187 -0.88 -4.09 14.08
N ASP A 188 -0.83 -3.52 15.28
CA ASP A 188 -1.66 -3.94 16.42
C ASP A 188 -2.46 -2.81 17.09
N ASP A 189 -2.51 -1.61 16.51
CA ASP A 189 -3.06 -0.38 17.13
C ASP A 189 -2.47 -0.07 18.52
N ASN A 190 -1.27 -0.56 18.79
CA ASN A 190 -0.58 -0.41 20.05
C ASN A 190 0.90 -0.06 19.91
N GLY A 191 1.28 0.48 18.75
CA GLY A 191 2.62 1.04 18.54
C GLY A 191 3.65 0.01 18.10
N HIS A 192 3.24 -1.14 17.57
CA HIS A 192 4.16 -2.15 17.03
C HIS A 192 3.87 -2.43 15.56
N LEU A 193 4.94 -2.49 14.77
CA LEU A 193 4.93 -3.04 13.42
C LEU A 193 5.59 -4.42 13.46
N TYR A 194 4.83 -5.44 13.09
CA TYR A 194 5.31 -6.82 13.04
C TYR A 194 5.68 -7.23 11.63
N ARG A 195 6.50 -8.28 11.52
CA ARG A 195 6.81 -8.92 10.24
C ARG A 195 7.08 -10.41 10.44
N SER A 196 6.35 -11.25 9.72
CA SER A 196 6.62 -12.67 9.55
C SER A 196 7.29 -12.94 8.20
N ARG A 197 7.87 -14.14 8.01
CA ARG A 197 8.42 -14.55 6.70
C ARG A 197 8.09 -16.00 6.34
N THR A 198 8.11 -16.26 5.04
CA THR A 198 8.13 -17.59 4.42
C THR A 198 8.99 -17.54 3.15
N SER A 199 9.44 -18.68 2.63
CA SER A 199 10.13 -18.70 1.33
C SER A 199 9.17 -18.45 0.18
N ILE A 200 9.65 -17.91 -0.95
CA ILE A 200 8.82 -17.74 -2.16
C ILE A 200 8.23 -19.07 -2.62
N ALA A 201 9.01 -20.15 -2.54
CA ALA A 201 8.57 -21.49 -2.93
C ALA A 201 7.43 -22.03 -2.05
N ASN A 202 7.32 -21.58 -0.79
CA ASN A 202 6.32 -22.04 0.16
C ASN A 202 5.12 -21.10 0.27
N PHE A 203 5.23 -19.86 -0.19
CA PHE A 203 4.13 -18.90 -0.22
C PHE A 203 2.87 -19.50 -0.89
N PRO A 204 1.66 -19.33 -0.34
CA PRO A 204 1.27 -18.48 0.80
C PRO A 204 1.40 -19.16 2.17
N ASN A 205 1.97 -20.36 2.27
CA ASN A 205 2.06 -21.12 3.51
C ASN A 205 3.32 -20.77 4.31
N GLY A 206 3.34 -21.21 5.57
CA GLY A 206 4.56 -21.26 6.40
C GLY A 206 5.08 -19.91 6.88
N PHE A 207 4.22 -18.90 7.00
CA PHE A 207 4.59 -17.68 7.71
C PHE A 207 4.93 -17.99 9.17
N THR A 208 6.19 -17.79 9.51
CA THR A 208 6.77 -18.00 10.84
C THR A 208 7.75 -16.85 11.11
N ASP A 209 8.51 -16.94 12.22
CA ASP A 209 9.54 -15.94 12.56
C ASP A 209 8.97 -14.51 12.63
N THR A 210 7.86 -14.38 13.34
CA THR A 210 7.20 -13.10 13.59
C THR A 210 8.05 -12.29 14.57
N VAL A 211 8.51 -11.12 14.12
CA VAL A 211 9.31 -10.19 14.92
C VAL A 211 8.69 -8.79 14.92
N ILE A 212 8.92 -8.02 15.99
CA ILE A 212 8.65 -6.58 16.00
C ILE A 212 9.80 -5.91 15.24
N VAL A 213 9.49 -5.26 14.11
CA VAL A 213 10.49 -4.58 13.26
C VAL A 213 10.60 -3.08 13.55
N MET A 214 9.58 -2.50 14.16
CA MET A 214 9.55 -1.11 14.61
C MET A 214 8.57 -1.00 15.76
N GLN A 215 8.87 -0.14 16.73
CA GLN A 215 7.96 0.17 17.84
C GLN A 215 8.09 1.62 18.28
N ASP A 216 7.00 2.19 18.79
CA ASP A 216 6.97 3.52 19.40
C ASP A 216 6.12 3.48 20.68
N SER A 217 6.65 3.98 21.79
CA SER A 217 5.90 4.01 23.07
C SER A 217 4.66 4.89 23.01
N ASN A 218 4.65 5.88 22.11
CA ASN A 218 3.43 6.57 21.74
C ASN A 218 2.81 5.85 20.54
N LYS A 219 1.85 4.97 20.80
CA LYS A 219 1.17 4.17 19.76
C LYS A 219 0.64 4.99 18.58
N TYR A 220 0.27 6.25 18.81
CA TYR A 220 -0.21 7.14 17.75
C TYR A 220 0.86 7.56 16.75
N ARG A 221 2.14 7.45 17.09
CA ARG A 221 3.24 7.70 16.14
C ARG A 221 3.48 6.51 15.22
N LEU A 222 3.09 5.29 15.59
CA LEU A 222 3.25 4.09 14.78
C LEU A 222 1.94 3.29 14.83
N TRP A 223 0.90 3.87 14.25
CA TRP A 223 -0.48 3.46 14.52
C TRP A 223 -0.88 2.24 13.71
N GLU A 224 -1.10 2.40 12.40
CA GLU A 224 -1.62 1.35 11.51
C GLU A 224 -1.20 1.59 10.04
N ALA A 225 -1.83 0.91 9.09
CA ALA A 225 -1.75 1.12 7.63
C ALA A 225 -0.33 1.12 7.04
N ALA A 226 0.48 0.13 7.41
CA ALA A 226 1.83 0.02 6.89
C ALA A 226 1.83 -0.32 5.39
N ASN A 227 2.62 0.40 4.59
CA ASN A 227 2.96 -0.01 3.23
C ASN A 227 4.47 -0.18 3.09
N VAL A 228 4.90 -1.25 2.43
CA VAL A 228 6.31 -1.52 2.12
C VAL A 228 6.48 -1.72 0.62
N TYR A 229 7.27 -0.87 -0.02
CA TYR A 229 7.48 -0.89 -1.46
C TYR A 229 8.95 -1.06 -1.80
N LYS A 230 9.24 -1.67 -2.95
CA LYS A 230 10.54 -1.56 -3.59
C LYS A 230 10.57 -0.33 -4.50
N LEU A 231 11.63 0.48 -4.43
CA LEU A 231 11.80 1.58 -5.40
C LEU A 231 12.38 1.03 -6.70
N SER A 232 11.82 1.44 -7.85
CA SER A 232 12.33 1.03 -9.16
C SER A 232 13.81 1.41 -9.30
N ASP A 233 14.55 0.57 -10.03
CA ASP A 233 15.96 0.82 -10.37
C ASP A 233 16.91 0.97 -9.17
N SER A 234 16.51 0.48 -7.99
CA SER A 234 17.34 0.45 -6.78
C SER A 234 17.12 -0.81 -5.93
N GLN A 235 17.97 -0.98 -4.90
CA GLN A 235 17.78 -1.98 -3.84
C GLN A 235 17.10 -1.38 -2.59
N THR A 236 16.61 -0.15 -2.71
CA THR A 236 15.99 0.56 -1.60
C THR A 236 14.51 0.22 -1.51
N TYR A 237 14.05 0.00 -0.28
CA TYR A 237 12.66 -0.16 0.09
C TYR A 237 12.19 1.09 0.83
N LEU A 238 10.93 1.46 0.61
CA LEU A 238 10.21 2.54 1.28
C LEU A 238 9.17 1.93 2.21
N LEU A 239 9.21 2.28 3.48
CA LEU A 239 8.16 2.00 4.46
C LEU A 239 7.37 3.27 4.70
N LEU A 240 6.04 3.17 4.63
CA LEU A 240 5.09 4.17 5.08
C LEU A 240 4.30 3.58 6.26
N VAL A 241 4.04 4.38 7.30
CA VAL A 241 3.15 3.99 8.41
C VAL A 241 2.27 5.18 8.77
N GLU A 242 0.97 4.93 8.95
CA GLU A 242 0.03 5.95 9.38
C GLU A 242 0.27 6.30 10.86
N ALA A 243 0.06 7.57 11.17
CA ALA A 243 0.15 8.13 12.50
C ALA A 243 -1.02 9.09 12.75
N ILE A 244 -1.30 9.33 14.03
CA ILE A 244 -2.29 10.31 14.49
C ILE A 244 -1.52 11.47 15.14
N GLY A 245 -1.62 12.66 14.55
CA GLY A 245 -0.89 13.84 15.00
C GLY A 245 -1.44 14.40 16.32
N GLY A 246 -0.70 15.33 16.93
CA GLY A 246 -1.15 16.00 18.16
C GLY A 246 -2.48 16.77 18.03
N ASN A 247 -2.91 17.06 16.81
CA ASN A 247 -4.22 17.64 16.48
C ASN A 247 -5.32 16.60 16.19
N GLY A 248 -5.04 15.30 16.39
CA GLY A 248 -5.96 14.20 16.13
C GLY A 248 -6.12 13.82 14.65
N LYS A 249 -5.35 14.43 13.74
CA LYS A 249 -5.45 14.20 12.29
C LYS A 249 -4.48 13.14 11.80
N ARG A 250 -4.93 12.35 10.82
CA ARG A 250 -4.16 11.27 10.20
C ARG A 250 -3.08 11.80 9.25
N TYR A 251 -1.90 11.20 9.31
CA TYR A 251 -0.78 11.50 8.41
C TYR A 251 0.14 10.30 8.25
N PHE A 252 1.01 10.33 7.24
CA PHE A 252 2.01 9.28 7.02
C PHE A 252 3.42 9.72 7.40
N ARG A 253 4.12 8.81 8.05
CA ARG A 253 5.56 8.84 8.31
C ARG A 253 6.27 7.91 7.32
N SER A 254 7.55 8.17 7.02
CA SER A 254 8.32 7.38 6.06
C SER A 254 9.73 7.04 6.51
N TRP A 255 10.19 5.86 6.08
CA TRP A 255 11.54 5.33 6.29
C TRP A 255 12.04 4.62 5.05
N THR A 256 13.36 4.44 4.96
CA THR A 256 13.98 3.62 3.92
C THR A 256 14.89 2.55 4.51
N THR A 257 15.13 1.50 3.72
CA THR A 257 16.14 0.48 4.04
C THR A 257 16.63 -0.16 2.74
N ASN A 258 17.78 -0.86 2.78
CA ASN A 258 18.29 -1.62 1.63
C ASN A 258 17.99 -3.13 1.72
N SER A 259 17.27 -3.55 2.78
CA SER A 259 16.84 -4.94 2.96
C SER A 259 15.56 -5.01 3.77
N LEU A 260 14.63 -5.88 3.38
CA LEU A 260 13.38 -6.13 4.11
C LEU A 260 13.58 -6.71 5.52
N THR A 261 14.79 -7.17 5.85
CA THR A 261 15.20 -7.60 7.20
C THR A 261 16.14 -6.59 7.88
N GLY A 262 16.43 -5.46 7.23
CA GLY A 262 17.37 -4.46 7.70
C GLY A 262 16.74 -3.47 8.67
N THR A 263 17.56 -2.53 9.15
CA THR A 263 17.10 -1.40 9.95
C THR A 263 16.45 -0.36 9.05
N TRP A 264 15.34 0.22 9.51
CA TRP A 264 14.63 1.31 8.85
C TRP A 264 15.20 2.66 9.27
N THR A 265 15.68 3.44 8.30
CA THR A 265 16.23 4.79 8.51
C THR A 265 15.15 5.84 8.23
N PRO A 266 14.90 6.79 9.15
CA PRO A 266 13.96 7.88 8.93
C PRO A 266 14.18 8.63 7.60
N LEU A 267 13.08 8.95 6.91
CA LEU A 267 13.08 9.79 5.71
C LEU A 267 12.34 11.11 5.97
N ALA A 268 11.01 11.05 6.03
CA ALA A 268 10.12 12.16 6.40
C ALA A 268 9.08 11.62 7.39
N GLU A 269 9.38 11.73 8.69
CA GLU A 269 8.63 11.04 9.76
C GLU A 269 8.05 11.96 10.85
N THR A 270 8.31 13.27 10.82
CA THR A 270 7.80 14.20 11.84
C THR A 270 6.54 14.90 11.37
N GLU A 271 5.75 15.49 12.28
CA GLU A 271 4.60 16.32 11.88
C GLU A 271 4.99 17.56 11.07
N SER A 272 6.22 18.08 11.27
CA SER A 272 6.76 19.22 10.53
C SER A 272 7.39 18.84 9.19
N ASN A 273 7.84 17.60 9.02
CA ASN A 273 8.32 17.02 7.77
C ASN A 273 7.74 15.60 7.56
N PRO A 274 6.44 15.50 7.26
CA PRO A 274 5.76 14.22 7.07
C PRO A 274 5.93 13.71 5.64
N PHE A 275 5.66 12.42 5.41
CA PHE A 275 5.48 11.92 4.05
C PHE A 275 4.26 12.58 3.42
N ALA A 276 3.08 12.46 4.04
CA ALA A 276 1.86 13.13 3.59
C ALA A 276 1.00 13.54 4.78
N ARG A 277 0.64 14.82 4.86
CA ARG A 277 -0.18 15.46 5.91
C ARG A 277 -0.79 16.75 5.36
N SER A 278 -1.81 17.27 6.04
CA SER A 278 -2.46 18.54 5.65
C SER A 278 -1.53 19.74 5.43
N ASN A 279 -0.35 19.81 6.06
CA ASN A 279 0.62 20.89 5.87
C ASN A 279 1.56 20.73 4.67
N ASN A 280 1.56 19.59 3.96
CA ASN A 280 2.30 19.40 2.71
C ASN A 280 1.41 18.90 1.56
N VAL A 281 0.09 19.02 1.71
CA VAL A 281 -0.92 18.70 0.70
C VAL A 281 -1.68 19.96 0.32
N THR A 282 -1.63 20.32 -0.96
CA THR A 282 -2.44 21.39 -1.54
C THR A 282 -3.65 20.83 -2.27
N PHE A 283 -4.68 21.64 -2.47
CA PHE A 283 -5.88 21.30 -3.22
C PHE A 283 -6.10 22.37 -4.30
N ASP A 284 -6.54 21.98 -5.50
CA ASP A 284 -6.90 22.93 -6.58
C ASP A 284 -8.18 23.73 -6.26
N GLY A 285 -8.88 23.37 -5.18
CA GLY A 285 -10.06 24.05 -4.66
C GLY A 285 -10.17 23.91 -3.14
N THR A 286 -11.39 23.87 -2.61
CA THR A 286 -11.62 23.72 -1.17
C THR A 286 -11.00 22.41 -0.66
N ALA A 287 -10.15 22.52 0.36
CA ALA A 287 -9.62 21.35 1.07
C ALA A 287 -10.78 20.58 1.71
N TRP A 288 -11.08 19.39 1.16
CA TRP A 288 -12.20 18.56 1.58
C TRP A 288 -11.86 17.65 2.77
N THR A 289 -10.58 17.56 3.13
CA THR A 289 -10.10 16.77 4.27
C THR A 289 -8.84 17.36 4.89
N GLN A 290 -8.63 17.08 6.17
CA GLN A 290 -7.39 17.32 6.90
C GLN A 290 -6.67 16.01 7.27
N ASP A 291 -7.28 14.88 6.91
CA ASP A 291 -6.83 13.54 7.24
C ASP A 291 -6.29 12.89 5.97
N VAL A 292 -4.99 12.59 5.96
CA VAL A 292 -4.38 11.70 4.96
C VAL A 292 -4.19 10.36 5.66
N SER A 293 -5.19 9.49 5.52
CA SER A 293 -5.28 8.18 6.20
C SER A 293 -5.08 7.03 5.21
N HIS A 294 -5.15 5.79 5.69
CA HIS A 294 -4.95 4.52 4.99
C HIS A 294 -5.08 4.65 3.46
N GLY A 295 -3.98 4.37 2.77
CA GLY A 295 -3.89 4.43 1.32
C GLY A 295 -2.88 3.45 0.75
N GLU A 296 -2.70 3.54 -0.57
CA GLU A 296 -1.69 2.79 -1.30
C GLU A 296 -1.09 3.63 -2.44
N MET A 297 0.20 3.44 -2.68
CA MET A 297 0.91 4.02 -3.81
C MET A 297 0.39 3.43 -5.12
N ILE A 298 0.26 4.26 -6.15
CA ILE A 298 0.16 3.78 -7.52
C ILE A 298 1.47 3.07 -7.88
N ARG A 299 1.40 1.76 -8.07
CA ARG A 299 2.57 0.93 -8.35
C ARG A 299 3.04 1.05 -9.79
N ALA A 300 4.35 0.87 -9.98
CA ALA A 300 5.00 0.80 -11.29
C ALA A 300 4.92 -0.60 -11.94
N GLY A 301 4.37 -1.56 -11.21
CA GLY A 301 4.10 -2.93 -11.66
C GLY A 301 3.01 -3.53 -10.79
N VAL A 302 2.70 -4.80 -11.00
CA VAL A 302 1.59 -5.47 -10.29
C VAL A 302 2.04 -6.62 -9.42
N ASP A 303 3.31 -7.03 -9.53
CA ASP A 303 3.77 -8.28 -8.96
C ASP A 303 4.06 -8.20 -7.45
N GLN A 304 4.43 -9.35 -6.87
CA GLN A 304 4.73 -9.52 -5.45
C GLN A 304 5.96 -8.73 -4.95
N THR A 305 6.66 -7.97 -5.80
CA THR A 305 7.77 -7.11 -5.38
C THR A 305 7.31 -5.72 -4.95
N LEU A 306 6.05 -5.35 -5.26
CA LEU A 306 5.40 -4.09 -4.86
C LEU A 306 6.24 -2.88 -5.29
N THR A 307 6.67 -2.87 -6.55
CA THR A 307 7.56 -1.83 -7.06
C THR A 307 6.83 -0.50 -7.31
N VAL A 308 7.42 0.62 -6.88
CA VAL A 308 6.92 1.98 -7.12
C VAL A 308 7.98 2.83 -7.82
N ASN A 309 7.55 3.80 -8.62
CA ASN A 309 8.43 4.73 -9.31
C ASN A 309 8.70 5.96 -8.42
N PRO A 310 9.97 6.26 -8.07
CA PRO A 310 10.29 7.39 -7.18
C PRO A 310 10.10 8.78 -7.83
N CYS A 311 9.98 8.85 -9.16
CA CYS A 311 9.84 10.09 -9.95
C CYS A 311 8.39 10.49 -10.23
N ARG A 312 7.43 9.58 -10.01
CA ARG A 312 6.02 9.81 -10.37
C ARG A 312 5.11 9.24 -9.32
N MET A 313 5.33 9.67 -8.09
CA MET A 313 4.58 9.21 -6.94
C MET A 313 3.14 9.72 -6.98
N GLN A 314 2.20 8.78 -6.88
CA GLN A 314 0.79 9.05 -6.63
C GLN A 314 0.32 8.11 -5.51
N TYR A 315 -0.59 8.60 -4.65
CA TYR A 315 -1.06 7.86 -3.47
C TYR A 315 -2.58 7.96 -3.36
N LEU A 316 -3.27 6.83 -3.60
CA LEU A 316 -4.71 6.73 -3.42
C LEU A 316 -4.98 6.57 -1.92
N TYR A 317 -5.75 7.46 -1.32
CA TYR A 317 -5.86 7.56 0.14
C TYR A 317 -7.31 7.80 0.56
N GLN A 318 -7.64 7.45 1.80
CA GLN A 318 -8.91 7.83 2.40
C GLN A 318 -8.80 9.15 3.18
N GLY A 319 -9.82 9.99 3.01
CA GLY A 319 -10.03 11.20 3.78
C GLY A 319 -11.51 11.37 4.12
N LEU A 320 -11.81 12.32 4.99
CA LEU A 320 -13.18 12.71 5.34
C LEU A 320 -13.29 14.21 5.60
N ASP A 321 -14.52 14.71 5.62
CA ASP A 321 -14.82 16.08 6.04
C ASP A 321 -14.27 16.35 7.45
N PRO A 322 -13.44 17.39 7.67
CA PRO A 322 -12.89 17.69 8.99
C PRO A 322 -13.93 17.95 10.08
N ALA A 323 -15.17 18.31 9.71
CA ALA A 323 -16.29 18.51 10.61
C ALA A 323 -17.09 17.24 10.90
N ALA A 324 -16.80 16.12 10.22
CA ALA A 324 -17.46 14.85 10.50
C ALA A 324 -17.21 14.39 11.94
N SER A 325 -18.25 13.87 12.57
CA SER A 325 -18.21 13.40 13.96
C SER A 325 -19.09 12.16 14.12
N GLY A 326 -18.94 11.46 15.25
CA GLY A 326 -19.67 10.23 15.55
C GLY A 326 -18.75 9.01 15.69
N PRO A 327 -19.32 7.80 15.78
CA PRO A 327 -18.56 6.56 15.90
C PRO A 327 -17.58 6.35 14.73
N TYR A 328 -16.36 5.90 15.01
CA TYR A 328 -15.29 5.75 14.00
C TYR A 328 -15.73 4.91 12.77
N ASN A 329 -16.43 3.80 13.02
CA ASN A 329 -16.86 2.87 11.98
C ASN A 329 -17.97 3.41 11.06
N THR A 330 -18.57 4.55 11.39
CA THR A 330 -19.63 5.19 10.59
C THR A 330 -19.21 6.54 10.02
N LEU A 331 -17.94 6.95 10.22
CA LEU A 331 -17.43 8.19 9.64
C LEU A 331 -17.45 8.10 8.10
N PRO A 332 -17.82 9.19 7.39
CA PRO A 332 -18.09 9.17 5.94
C PRO A 332 -16.81 9.28 5.11
N TRP A 333 -15.91 8.30 5.25
CA TRP A 333 -14.66 8.25 4.48
C TRP A 333 -14.92 8.12 2.98
N LYS A 334 -14.08 8.82 2.21
CA LYS A 334 -14.06 8.85 0.74
C LYS A 334 -12.62 8.70 0.28
N LEU A 335 -12.42 8.26 -0.96
CA LEU A 335 -11.08 8.11 -1.53
C LEU A 335 -10.71 9.32 -2.39
N GLY A 336 -9.48 9.81 -2.25
CA GLY A 336 -8.86 10.82 -3.12
C GLY A 336 -7.49 10.38 -3.59
N LEU A 337 -6.88 11.12 -4.51
CA LEU A 337 -5.57 10.80 -5.08
C LEU A 337 -4.60 11.96 -4.85
N LEU A 338 -3.49 11.68 -4.15
CA LEU A 338 -2.36 12.58 -4.08
C LEU A 338 -1.48 12.37 -5.32
N THR A 339 -0.95 13.47 -5.87
CA THR A 339 0.09 13.47 -6.89
C THR A 339 1.26 14.32 -6.40
N GLN A 340 2.47 13.77 -6.39
CA GLN A 340 3.65 14.48 -5.91
C GLN A 340 3.95 15.69 -6.81
N THR A 341 4.32 16.82 -6.21
CA THR A 341 4.60 18.09 -6.92
C THR A 341 6.05 18.54 -6.85
N ASN A 342 6.87 17.89 -6.03
CA ASN A 342 8.30 18.18 -5.88
C ASN A 342 9.17 16.98 -6.25
N SER A 343 8.77 16.22 -7.27
CA SER A 343 9.53 15.05 -7.67
C SER A 343 10.90 15.44 -8.24
N PRO A 344 11.99 14.72 -7.90
CA PRO A 344 13.35 15.07 -8.33
C PRO A 344 13.68 14.61 -9.77
N CYS A 345 12.72 13.94 -10.40
CA CYS A 345 12.70 13.37 -11.74
C CYS A 345 11.21 13.18 -12.12
#